data_AF-A0A1D1Z071-F1
#
_entry.id   AF-A0A1D1Z071-F1
#
_cell.length_a   1.000
_cell.length_b   1.000
_cell.length_c   1.000
_cell.angle_alpha   90.00
_cell.angle_beta   90.00
_cell.angle_gamma   90.00
#
_symmetry.space_group_name_H-M   'P 1'
#
loop_
_entity.id
_entity.type
_entity.pdbx_description
1 polymer ?
#
loop_
_entity_poly.entity_id
_entity_poly.type
_entity_poly.pdbx_seq_one_letter_code
_entity_poly.pdbx_strand_id
1 'polypeptide(L)'
;PPILLRAIAAIRRFTLDINILMLIAVAGSIALKDYWEAGAIVFLFTIAEWLESRASYKATAVMTALMSMAPQKAVLADTGEVVDANDVQVDTVLAVKAGEVIPIDGVVVEGRSEVDESS
;
A
#
# COMPACT_ATOMS: atom_id res chain seq x y z
N PRO A 1 -22.87 4.06 11.47
CA PRO A 1 -23.04 5.39 10.83
C PRO A 1 -22.26 5.69 9.52
N PRO A 2 -21.31 4.87 8.99
CA PRO A 2 -20.56 5.24 7.77
C PRO A 2 -21.29 4.95 6.44
N ILE A 3 -22.26 4.03 6.46
CA ILE A 3 -22.94 3.53 5.25
C ILE A 3 -23.82 4.62 4.62
N LEU A 4 -24.52 5.42 5.45
CA LEU A 4 -25.40 6.49 4.98
C LEU A 4 -24.65 7.61 4.25
N LEU A 5 -23.44 7.94 4.72
CA LEU A 5 -22.57 8.95 4.10
C LEU A 5 -22.00 8.47 2.75
N ARG A 6 -21.59 7.19 2.68
CA ARG A 6 -21.12 6.57 1.43
C ARG A 6 -22.23 6.48 0.40
N ALA A 7 -23.43 6.09 0.83
CA ALA A 7 -24.63 6.04 0.01
C ALA A 7 -24.97 7.40 -0.65
N ILE A 8 -24.99 8.49 0.13
CA ILE A 8 -25.27 9.84 -0.40
C ILE A 8 -24.17 10.29 -1.37
N ALA A 9 -22.91 9.96 -1.09
CA ALA A 9 -21.78 10.27 -1.97
C ALA A 9 -21.83 9.47 -3.30
N ALA A 10 -22.27 8.21 -3.27
CA ALA A 10 -22.39 7.35 -4.44
C ALA A 10 -23.55 7.78 -5.36
N ILE A 11 -24.71 8.14 -4.80
CA ILE A 11 -25.85 8.70 -5.55
C ILE A 11 -25.43 9.97 -6.32
N ARG A 12 -24.57 10.80 -5.73
CA ARG A 12 -24.07 12.03 -6.35
C ARG A 12 -23.08 11.80 -7.50
N ARG A 13 -22.51 10.60 -7.66
CA ARG A 13 -21.53 10.26 -8.72
C ARG A 13 -22.10 9.49 -9.91
N PHE A 14 -23.37 9.10 -9.90
CA PHE A 14 -24.06 8.44 -11.03
C PHE A 14 -23.35 7.21 -11.63
N THR A 15 -22.51 6.53 -10.83
CA THR A 15 -21.89 5.25 -11.19
C THR A 15 -22.77 4.12 -10.66
N LEU A 16 -23.23 3.21 -11.52
CA LEU A 16 -23.92 1.97 -11.13
C LEU A 16 -22.96 1.10 -10.33
N ASP A 17 -22.93 1.34 -9.03
CA ASP A 17 -22.04 0.72 -8.05
C ASP A 17 -22.87 -0.19 -7.13
N ILE A 18 -22.24 -1.21 -6.54
CA ILE A 18 -22.86 -2.12 -5.57
C ILE A 18 -23.48 -1.35 -4.39
N ASN A 19 -22.94 -0.18 -4.07
CA ASN A 19 -23.49 0.74 -3.07
C ASN A 19 -24.88 1.27 -3.43
N ILE A 20 -25.15 1.56 -4.72
CA ILE A 20 -26.47 2.00 -5.18
C ILE A 20 -27.46 0.83 -5.12
N LEU A 21 -27.04 -0.37 -5.54
CA LEU A 21 -27.87 -1.57 -5.45
C LEU A 21 -28.27 -1.88 -4.01
N MET A 22 -27.32 -1.80 -3.08
CA MET A 22 -27.56 -2.01 -1.65
C MET A 22 -28.50 -0.96 -1.06
N LEU A 23 -28.35 0.32 -1.44
CA LEU A 23 -29.26 1.38 -1.01
C LEU A 23 -30.70 1.15 -1.48
N ILE A 24 -30.88 0.74 -2.75
CA ILE A 24 -32.22 0.44 -3.30
C ILE A 24 -32.83 -0.75 -2.56
N ALA A 25 -32.05 -1.80 -2.30
CA ALA A 25 -32.52 -2.98 -1.56
C ALA A 25 -32.97 -2.63 -0.13
N VAL A 26 -32.15 -1.88 0.61
CA VAL A 26 -32.49 -1.45 1.98
C VAL A 26 -33.69 -0.49 1.98
N ALA A 27 -33.75 0.46 1.04
CA ALA A 27 -34.89 1.37 0.90
C ALA A 27 -36.18 0.62 0.56
N GLY A 28 -36.10 -0.39 -0.31
CA GLY A 28 -37.21 -1.28 -0.66
C GLY A 28 -37.73 -2.07 0.53
N SER A 29 -36.84 -2.72 1.30
CA SER A 29 -37.23 -3.45 2.51
C SER A 29 -37.89 -2.53 3.55
N ILE A 30 -37.35 -1.33 3.78
CA ILE A 30 -37.96 -0.35 4.69
C ILE A 30 -39.34 0.12 4.19
N ALA A 31 -39.49 0.37 2.89
CA ALA A 31 -40.77 0.78 2.30
C ALA A 31 -41.86 -0.29 2.45
N LEU A 32 -41.46 -1.57 2.41
CA LEU A 32 -42.34 -2.72 2.67
C LEU A 32 -42.55 -3.02 4.16
N LYS A 33 -41.97 -2.20 5.06
CA LYS A 33 -41.95 -2.37 6.53
C LYS A 33 -41.26 -3.65 7.00
N ASP A 34 -40.34 -4.16 6.20
CA ASP A 34 -39.64 -5.40 6.43
C ASP A 34 -38.26 -5.15 7.03
N TYR A 35 -38.26 -4.88 8.33
CA TYR A 35 -37.07 -4.41 9.04
C TYR A 35 -36.03 -5.52 9.27
N TRP A 36 -36.45 -6.79 9.26
CA TRP A 36 -35.57 -7.92 9.50
C TRP A 36 -34.64 -8.15 8.29
N GLU A 37 -35.20 -8.10 7.09
CA GLU A 37 -34.55 -8.22 5.79
C GLU A 37 -33.58 -7.06 5.58
N ALA A 38 -34.02 -5.83 5.89
CA ALA A 38 -33.15 -4.66 5.87
C ALA A 38 -31.95 -4.84 6.83
N GLY A 39 -32.19 -5.36 8.03
CA GLY A 39 -31.14 -5.66 9.01
C GLY A 39 -30.15 -6.71 8.51
N ALA A 40 -30.63 -7.80 7.91
CA ALA A 40 -29.78 -8.86 7.37
C ALA A 40 -28.88 -8.36 6.23
N ILE A 41 -29.43 -7.56 5.30
CA ILE A 41 -28.66 -6.97 4.19
C ILE A 41 -27.54 -6.09 4.73
N VAL A 42 -27.86 -5.16 5.63
CA VAL A 42 -26.87 -4.24 6.22
C VAL A 42 -25.82 -5.00 7.02
N PHE A 43 -26.21 -6.03 7.77
CA PHE A 43 -25.31 -6.86 8.56
C PHE A 43 -24.30 -7.61 7.68
N LEU A 44 -24.77 -8.34 6.67
CA LEU A 44 -23.91 -9.09 5.76
C LEU A 44 -22.98 -8.16 4.97
N PHE A 45 -23.50 -7.02 4.50
CA PHE A 45 -22.71 -6.05 3.78
C PHE A 45 -21.60 -5.45 4.65
N THR A 46 -21.91 -5.13 5.92
CA THR A 46 -20.91 -4.62 6.87
C THR A 46 -19.79 -5.64 7.13
N ILE A 47 -20.12 -6.93 7.23
CA ILE A 47 -19.12 -8.01 7.36
C ILE A 47 -18.26 -8.09 6.10
N ALA A 48 -18.87 -8.01 4.91
CA ALA A 48 -18.16 -8.03 3.64
C ALA A 48 -17.18 -6.85 3.52
N GLU A 49 -17.62 -5.62 3.80
CA GLU A 49 -16.76 -4.43 3.80
C GLU A 49 -15.61 -4.56 4.80
N TRP A 50 -15.86 -5.13 5.99
CA TRP A 50 -14.82 -5.35 6.98
C TRP A 50 -13.76 -6.35 6.49
N LEU A 51 -14.20 -7.45 5.87
CA LEU A 51 -13.30 -8.46 5.31
C LEU A 51 -12.49 -7.91 4.13
N GLU A 52 -13.13 -7.14 3.26
CA GLU A 52 -12.49 -6.46 2.13
C GLU A 52 -11.41 -5.48 2.61
N SER A 53 -11.72 -4.64 3.61
CA SER A 53 -10.76 -3.71 4.22
C SER A 53 -9.54 -4.45 4.80
N ARG A 54 -9.78 -5.56 5.51
CA ARG A 54 -8.71 -6.43 6.03
C ARG A 54 -7.85 -7.03 4.92
N ALA A 55 -8.48 -7.51 3.85
CA ALA A 55 -7.78 -8.10 2.71
C ALA A 55 -6.94 -7.04 1.97
N SER A 56 -7.52 -5.86 1.72
CA SER A 56 -6.83 -4.74 1.09
C SER A 56 -5.65 -4.27 1.92
N TYR A 57 -5.80 -4.14 3.24
CA TYR A 57 -4.69 -3.77 4.11
C TYR A 57 -3.53 -4.77 4.04
N LYS A 58 -3.84 -6.07 4.05
CA LYS A 58 -2.83 -7.13 3.91
C LYS A 58 -2.13 -7.06 2.55
N ALA A 59 -2.87 -6.84 1.47
CA ALA A 59 -2.30 -6.71 0.12
C ALA A 59 -1.34 -5.51 0.04
N THR A 60 -1.74 -4.34 0.55
CA THR A 60 -0.90 -3.15 0.58
C THR A 60 0.35 -3.37 1.43
N ALA A 61 0.21 -3.98 2.62
CA ALA A 61 1.34 -4.23 3.50
C ALA A 61 2.41 -5.15 2.87
N VAL A 62 1.98 -6.17 2.12
CA VAL A 62 2.90 -7.05 1.39
C VAL A 62 3.65 -6.29 0.29
N MET A 63 2.96 -5.43 -0.46
CA MET A 63 3.59 -4.58 -1.48
C MET A 63 4.60 -3.60 -0.86
N THR A 64 4.25 -2.95 0.25
CA THR A 64 5.16 -2.04 0.97
C THR A 64 6.39 -2.77 1.51
N ALA A 65 6.24 -3.99 2.02
CA ALA A 65 7.36 -4.77 2.53
C ALA A 65 8.39 -5.10 1.43
N LEU A 66 7.92 -5.44 0.23
CA LEU A 66 8.81 -5.66 -0.93
C LEU A 66 9.58 -4.39 -1.31
N MET A 67 8.94 -3.22 -1.26
CA MET A 67 9.61 -1.94 -1.55
C MET A 67 10.64 -1.55 -0.48
N SER A 68 10.45 -1.97 0.78
CA SER A 68 11.34 -1.60 1.89
C SER A 68 12.66 -2.38 1.99
N MET A 69 12.87 -3.38 1.12
CA MET A 69 14.12 -4.15 1.07
C MET A 69 15.27 -3.42 0.36
N ALA A 70 15.04 -2.25 -0.24
CA ALA A 70 16.11 -1.45 -0.81
C ALA A 70 16.96 -0.79 0.31
N PRO A 71 18.30 -0.80 0.19
CA PRO A 71 19.16 -0.10 1.13
C PRO A 71 18.92 1.41 1.05
N GLN A 72 18.56 2.02 2.19
CA GLN A 72 18.21 3.45 2.21
C GLN A 72 19.42 4.36 2.47
N LYS A 73 20.63 3.83 2.67
CA LYS A 73 21.79 4.62 3.08
C LYS A 73 23.03 4.26 2.28
N ALA A 74 23.80 5.28 1.92
CA ALA A 74 25.08 5.18 1.26
C ALA A 74 26.17 5.91 2.06
N VAL A 75 27.41 5.45 1.97
CA VAL A 75 28.57 6.08 2.59
C VAL A 75 29.39 6.76 1.50
N LEU A 76 29.62 8.06 1.61
CA LEU A 76 30.48 8.80 0.69
C LEU A 76 31.95 8.42 0.90
N ALA A 77 32.69 8.17 -0.19
CA ALA A 77 34.09 7.75 -0.11
C ALA A 77 35.06 8.89 0.27
N ASP A 78 34.69 10.14 -0.02
CA ASP A 78 35.53 11.33 0.21
C ASP A 78 35.51 11.80 1.68
N THR A 79 34.33 11.77 2.29
CA THR A 79 34.03 12.32 3.62
C THR A 79 33.76 11.25 4.66
N GLY A 80 33.37 10.05 4.25
CA GLY A 80 32.89 8.99 5.14
C GLY A 80 31.50 9.28 5.74
N GLU A 81 30.79 10.28 5.24
CA GLU A 81 29.46 10.65 5.72
C GLU A 81 28.39 9.65 5.22
N VAL A 82 27.39 9.40 6.06
CA VAL A 82 26.26 8.52 5.74
C VAL A 82 25.09 9.38 5.26
N VAL A 83 24.72 9.22 4.00
CA VAL A 83 23.61 9.95 3.36
C VAL A 83 22.50 8.99 2.92
N ASP A 84 21.31 9.52 2.65
CA ASP A 84 20.24 8.71 2.05
C ASP A 84 20.63 8.32 0.62
N ALA A 85 20.36 7.09 0.22
CA ALA A 85 20.66 6.62 -1.13
C ALA A 85 19.95 7.44 -2.22
N ASN A 86 18.80 8.06 -1.90
CA ASN A 86 18.07 8.91 -2.84
C ASN A 86 18.71 10.31 -3.02
N ASP A 87 19.55 10.74 -2.08
CA ASP A 87 20.20 12.07 -2.10
C ASP A 87 21.57 12.05 -2.78
N VAL A 88 22.05 10.88 -3.22
CA VAL A 88 23.34 10.73 -3.89
C VAL A 88 23.27 11.26 -5.32
N GLN A 89 24.18 12.16 -5.68
CA GLN A 89 24.27 12.70 -7.04
C GLN A 89 25.00 11.73 -7.98
N VAL A 90 24.65 11.78 -9.26
CA VAL A 90 25.36 11.04 -10.32
C VAL A 90 26.84 11.43 -10.31
N ASP A 91 27.72 10.46 -10.58
CA ASP A 91 29.19 10.57 -10.52
C ASP A 91 29.80 10.70 -9.10
N THR A 92 29.02 10.42 -8.05
CA THR A 92 29.56 10.34 -6.67
C THR A 92 30.21 8.98 -6.40
N VAL A 93 31.39 8.98 -5.78
CA VAL A 93 32.08 7.74 -5.36
C VAL A 93 31.62 7.35 -3.96
N LEU A 94 31.12 6.12 -3.84
CA LEU A 94 30.65 5.54 -2.58
C LEU A 94 31.64 4.51 -2.05
N ALA A 95 31.77 4.45 -0.73
CA ALA A 95 32.52 3.41 -0.04
C ALA A 95 31.58 2.30 0.42
N VAL A 96 31.89 1.06 0.04
CA VAL A 96 31.16 -0.13 0.48
C VAL A 96 32.15 -1.06 1.17
N LYS A 97 31.89 -1.40 2.43
CA LYS A 97 32.75 -2.31 3.21
C LYS A 97 32.30 -3.76 3.00
N ALA A 98 33.21 -4.69 3.29
CA ALA A 98 32.90 -6.12 3.26
C ALA A 98 31.73 -6.44 4.21
N GLY A 99 30.68 -7.07 3.67
CA GLY A 99 29.46 -7.41 4.40
C GLY A 99 28.38 -6.32 4.37
N GLU A 100 28.61 -5.18 3.74
CA GLU A 100 27.57 -4.18 3.48
C GLU A 100 26.84 -4.47 2.16
N VAL A 101 25.57 -4.05 2.09
CA VAL A 101 24.77 -4.14 0.87
C VAL A 101 25.11 -2.94 -0.02
N ILE A 102 25.24 -3.18 -1.32
CA ILE A 102 25.49 -2.12 -2.31
C ILE A 102 24.21 -1.27 -2.42
N PRO A 103 24.26 0.04 -2.11
CA PRO A 103 23.06 0.86 -1.97
C PRO A 103 22.48 1.36 -3.30
N ILE A 104 23.32 1.53 -4.33
CA ILE A 104 22.97 2.11 -5.62
C ILE A 104 23.75 1.36 -6.70
N ASP A 105 23.13 1.15 -7.87
CA ASP A 105 23.79 0.61 -9.05
C ASP A 105 24.96 1.51 -9.49
N GLY A 106 26.08 0.90 -9.88
CA GLY A 106 27.27 1.64 -10.28
C GLY A 106 28.36 0.76 -10.87
N VAL A 107 29.54 1.36 -11.07
CA VAL A 107 30.72 0.67 -11.57
C VAL A 107 31.84 0.70 -10.53
N VAL A 108 32.58 -0.41 -10.42
CA VAL A 108 33.70 -0.50 -9.47
C VAL A 108 34.87 0.35 -10.00
N VAL A 109 35.22 1.40 -9.26
CA VAL A 109 36.35 2.29 -9.58
C VAL A 109 37.65 1.84 -8.91
N GLU A 110 37.58 1.26 -7.70
CA GLU A 110 38.73 0.82 -6.92
C GLU A 110 38.36 -0.37 -6.02
N GLY A 111 39.30 -1.31 -5.84
CA GLY A 111 39.12 -2.49 -5.00
C GLY A 111 38.63 -3.74 -5.72
N ARG A 112 38.56 -4.85 -4.98
CA ARG A 112 38.04 -6.15 -5.45
C ARG A 112 37.39 -6.89 -4.28
N SER A 113 36.15 -7.34 -4.46
CA SER A 113 35.42 -8.17 -3.51
C SER A 113 34.53 -9.16 -4.25
N GLU A 114 34.13 -10.22 -3.56
CA GLU A 114 32.99 -11.05 -3.98
C GLU A 114 31.69 -10.39 -3.52
N VAL A 115 30.63 -10.52 -4.32
CA VAL A 115 29.31 -9.93 -4.08
C VAL A 115 28.27 -11.04 -4.23
N ASP A 116 27.30 -11.06 -3.33
CA ASP A 116 26.14 -11.96 -3.40
C ASP A 116 24.96 -11.22 -4.03
N GLU A 117 24.44 -11.78 -5.13
CA GLU A 117 23.29 -11.25 -5.88
C GLU A 117 22.03 -12.10 -5.68
N SER A 118 22.00 -13.00 -4.69
CA SER A 118 20.79 -13.76 -4.37
C SER A 118 19.73 -12.85 -3.73
N SER A 119 18.62 -12.67 -4.46
CA SER A 119 17.47 -11.82 -4.09
C SER A 119 16.56 -12.44 -3.02
#